data_AF-K1TPV5-F1
#
_entry.id   AF-K1TPV5-F1
#
_cell.length_a   1.000
_cell.length_b   1.000
_cell.length_c   1.000
_cell.angle_alpha   90.00
_cell.angle_beta   90.00
_cell.angle_gamma   90.00
#
_symmetry.space_group_name_H-M   'P 1'
#
loop_
_entity.id
_entity.type
_entity.pdbx_description
1 polymer ?
#
loop_
_entity_poly.entity_id
_entity_poly.type
_entity_poly.pdbx_seq_one_letter_code
_entity_poly.pdbx_strand_id
1 'polypeptide(L)'
;MYDVTRGLRKNGSFLLNTIWEGEELAKNLPNKVKKYFAQNNITVYYINATQIAQEIGLGNRTNTILQSAFFRITGVIPVDLAVEQMKKFIVKSYGKKGEDVVNKNYAAVDRGGEYKQLTLTLHGLTCRMMQKLKTTTLHSSMK
;
A
#
# COMPACT_ATOMS: atom_id res chain seq x y z
N MET A 1 14.22 6.60 -13.34
CA MET A 1 13.25 5.62 -12.81
C MET A 1 13.77 5.13 -11.47
N TYR A 2 12.99 5.22 -10.39
CA TYR A 2 13.43 4.79 -9.05
C TYR A 2 13.08 3.31 -8.79
N ASP A 3 13.97 2.59 -8.12
CA ASP A 3 13.68 1.21 -7.68
C ASP A 3 12.88 1.22 -6.37
N VAL A 4 11.56 1.24 -6.49
CA VAL A 4 10.62 1.24 -5.37
C VAL A 4 10.54 -0.11 -4.64
N THR A 5 11.19 -1.16 -5.16
CA THR A 5 11.23 -2.49 -4.53
C THR A 5 12.46 -2.68 -3.64
N ARG A 6 13.40 -1.74 -3.68
CA ARG A 6 14.63 -1.79 -2.88
C ARG A 6 14.28 -1.73 -1.39
N GLY A 7 14.76 -2.73 -0.63
CA GLY A 7 14.56 -2.83 0.82
C GLY A 7 13.24 -3.48 1.23
N LEU A 8 12.37 -3.83 0.27
CA LEU A 8 11.16 -4.58 0.56
C LEU A 8 11.52 -6.01 1.00
N ARG A 9 10.98 -6.46 2.14
CA ARG A 9 11.24 -7.79 2.68
C ARG A 9 10.28 -8.81 2.08
N LYS A 10 10.68 -10.09 2.04
CA LYS A 10 9.78 -11.19 1.71
C LYS A 10 8.57 -11.20 2.66
N ASN A 11 7.39 -11.51 2.13
CA ASN A 11 6.10 -11.42 2.84
C ASN A 11 5.76 -10.01 3.33
N GLY A 12 6.44 -8.98 2.79
CA GLY A 12 6.19 -7.59 3.15
C GLY A 12 4.94 -7.01 2.48
N SER A 13 4.54 -5.83 2.95
CA SER A 13 3.43 -5.06 2.36
C SER A 13 3.96 -3.88 1.54
N PHE A 14 3.28 -3.59 0.43
CA PHE A 14 3.55 -2.42 -0.41
C PHE A 14 2.28 -1.60 -0.55
N LEU A 15 2.31 -0.32 -0.16
CA LEU A 15 1.19 0.61 -0.30
C LEU A 15 1.47 1.58 -1.45
N LEU A 16 0.56 1.66 -2.42
CA LEU A 16 0.66 2.55 -3.58
C LEU A 16 -0.47 3.59 -3.59
N ASN A 17 -0.09 4.87 -3.70
CA ASN A 17 -1.04 5.90 -4.10
C ASN A 17 -1.18 5.92 -5.62
N THR A 18 -2.37 5.69 -6.16
CA THR A 18 -2.61 5.61 -7.61
C THR A 18 -4.06 5.95 -7.96
N ILE A 19 -4.27 6.42 -9.20
CA ILE A 19 -5.62 6.60 -9.77
C ILE A 19 -6.15 5.32 -10.42
N TRP A 20 -5.28 4.36 -10.73
CA TRP A 20 -5.65 3.12 -11.40
C TRP A 20 -6.22 2.09 -10.43
N GLU A 21 -7.22 1.35 -10.90
CA GLU A 21 -7.98 0.37 -10.13
C GLU A 21 -7.84 -1.04 -10.71
N GLY A 22 -7.86 -2.07 -9.86
CA GLY A 22 -7.94 -3.48 -10.26
C GLY A 22 -6.99 -3.90 -11.39
N GLU A 23 -7.56 -4.35 -12.51
CA GLU A 23 -6.80 -4.80 -13.68
C GLU A 23 -5.99 -3.70 -14.35
N GLU A 24 -6.47 -2.45 -14.34
CA GLU A 24 -5.77 -1.33 -14.95
C GLU A 24 -4.46 -1.06 -14.20
N LEU A 25 -4.50 -1.11 -12.86
CA LEU A 25 -3.30 -1.04 -12.05
C LEU A 25 -2.33 -2.19 -12.38
N ALA A 26 -2.83 -3.42 -12.47
CA ALA A 26 -2.00 -4.58 -12.82
C ALA A 26 -1.36 -4.45 -14.22
N LYS A 27 -2.05 -3.85 -15.19
CA LYS A 27 -1.53 -3.59 -16.54
C LYS A 27 -0.43 -2.52 -16.52
N ASN A 28 -0.63 -1.44 -15.76
CA ASN A 28 0.32 -0.33 -15.68
C ASN A 28 1.55 -0.59 -14.78
N LEU A 29 1.50 -1.60 -13.90
CA LEU A 29 2.68 -1.98 -13.12
C LEU A 29 3.79 -2.58 -14.03
N PRO A 30 5.04 -2.09 -13.93
CA PRO A 30 6.16 -2.64 -14.70
C PRO A 30 6.36 -4.14 -14.46
N ASN A 31 6.69 -4.89 -15.52
CA ASN A 31 6.86 -6.35 -15.44
C ASN A 31 7.91 -6.78 -14.40
N LYS A 32 9.00 -6.00 -14.22
CA LYS A 32 10.02 -6.25 -13.20
C LYS A 32 9.44 -6.19 -11.78
N VAL A 33 8.57 -5.22 -11.51
CA VAL A 33 7.93 -5.02 -10.20
C VAL A 33 6.91 -6.13 -9.94
N LYS A 34 6.06 -6.47 -10.92
CA LYS A 34 5.12 -7.60 -10.81
C LYS A 34 5.83 -8.92 -10.49
N LYS A 35 6.93 -9.19 -11.21
CA LYS A 35 7.77 -10.37 -10.97
C LYS A 35 8.34 -10.35 -9.55
N TYR A 36 8.86 -9.22 -9.09
CA TYR A 36 9.40 -9.08 -7.73
C TYR A 36 8.33 -9.34 -6.67
N PHE A 37 7.13 -8.77 -6.81
CA PHE A 37 6.02 -8.97 -5.89
C PHE A 37 5.61 -10.44 -5.80
N ALA A 38 5.45 -11.11 -6.95
CA ALA A 38 5.11 -12.53 -6.98
C ALA A 38 6.21 -13.42 -6.37
N GLN A 39 7.48 -13.15 -6.65
CA GLN A 39 8.61 -13.95 -6.15
C GLN A 39 8.84 -13.80 -4.63
N ASN A 40 8.49 -12.64 -4.07
CA ASN A 40 8.72 -12.33 -2.66
C ASN A 40 7.44 -12.37 -1.81
N ASN A 41 6.33 -12.84 -2.39
CA ASN A 41 5.02 -12.91 -1.74
C ASN A 41 4.60 -11.57 -1.12
N ILE A 42 4.71 -10.50 -1.89
CA ILE A 42 4.38 -9.15 -1.41
C ILE A 42 2.88 -8.95 -1.45
N THR A 43 2.31 -8.47 -0.34
CA THR A 43 0.92 -8.01 -0.29
C THR A 43 0.85 -6.58 -0.81
N VAL A 44 0.14 -6.36 -1.91
CA VAL A 44 0.05 -5.05 -2.56
C VAL A 44 -1.28 -4.41 -2.19
N TYR A 45 -1.20 -3.24 -1.54
CA TYR A 45 -2.32 -2.37 -1.23
C TYR A 45 -2.26 -1.12 -2.11
N TYR A 46 -3.41 -0.60 -2.48
CA TYR A 46 -3.50 0.63 -3.25
C TYR A 46 -4.68 1.48 -2.81
N ILE A 47 -4.55 2.79 -2.98
CA ILE A 47 -5.57 3.78 -2.61
C ILE A 47 -5.44 5.00 -3.52
N ASN A 48 -6.55 5.63 -3.90
CA ASN A 48 -6.54 6.91 -4.58
C ASN A 48 -6.62 8.05 -3.56
N ALA A 49 -5.52 8.26 -2.82
CA ALA A 49 -5.49 9.29 -1.77
C ALA A 49 -5.62 10.71 -2.35
N THR A 50 -5.25 10.92 -3.62
CA THR A 50 -5.41 12.21 -4.31
C THR A 50 -6.88 12.56 -4.48
N GLN A 51 -7.69 11.62 -4.97
CA GLN A 51 -9.14 11.81 -5.09
C GLN A 51 -9.79 12.04 -3.72
N ILE A 52 -9.45 11.20 -2.73
CA ILE A 52 -9.95 11.35 -1.35
C ILE A 52 -9.63 12.75 -0.79
N ALA A 53 -8.40 13.23 -0.98
CA ALA A 53 -8.00 14.55 -0.50
C ALA A 53 -8.77 15.69 -1.20
N GLN A 54 -9.08 15.55 -2.49
CA GLN A 54 -9.91 16.51 -3.22
C GLN A 54 -11.36 16.52 -2.70
N GLU A 55 -11.96 15.35 -2.52
CA GLU A 55 -13.33 15.20 -2.02
C GLU A 55 -13.52 15.78 -0.61
N ILE A 56 -12.50 15.66 0.25
CA ILE A 56 -12.51 16.23 1.61
C ILE A 56 -12.16 17.74 1.62
N GLY A 57 -11.67 18.30 0.51
CA GLY A 57 -11.25 19.71 0.43
C GLY A 57 -9.86 19.99 1.03
N LEU A 58 -8.97 18.99 1.02
CA LEU A 58 -7.54 19.11 1.34
C LEU A 58 -6.66 19.39 0.11
N GLY A 59 -7.26 19.43 -1.09
CA GLY A 59 -6.54 19.59 -2.36
C GLY A 59 -5.63 18.40 -2.62
N ASN A 60 -4.33 18.65 -2.77
CA ASN A 60 -3.34 17.60 -3.08
C ASN A 60 -2.64 17.03 -1.84
N ARG A 61 -3.13 17.30 -0.62
CA ARG A 61 -2.48 16.87 0.63
C ARG A 61 -2.92 15.45 1.02
N THR A 62 -2.18 14.45 0.56
CA THR A 62 -2.50 13.02 0.76
C THR A 62 -1.86 12.39 2.00
N ASN A 63 -0.93 13.09 2.66
CA ASN A 63 -0.08 12.54 3.73
C ASN A 63 -0.88 11.89 4.87
N THR A 64 -1.92 12.56 5.37
CA THR A 64 -2.74 12.05 6.49
C THR A 64 -3.47 10.76 6.13
N ILE A 65 -3.94 10.66 4.88
CA ILE A 65 -4.64 9.48 4.35
C ILE A 65 -3.67 8.31 4.27
N LEU A 66 -2.49 8.53 3.68
CA LEU A 66 -1.45 7.50 3.53
C LEU A 66 -0.87 7.06 4.87
N GLN A 67 -0.73 7.97 5.83
CA GLN A 67 -0.30 7.64 7.19
C GLN A 67 -1.33 6.78 7.92
N SER A 68 -2.62 7.07 7.78
CA SER A 68 -3.70 6.24 8.34
C SER A 68 -3.71 4.84 7.70
N ALA A 69 -3.60 4.76 6.38
CA ALA A 69 -3.48 3.49 5.66
C ALA A 69 -2.26 2.67 6.14
N PHE A 70 -1.10 3.33 6.34
CA PHE A 70 0.11 2.68 6.86
C PHE A 70 -0.12 2.02 8.22
N PHE A 71 -0.72 2.71 9.19
CA PHE A 71 -0.96 2.13 10.51
C PHE A 71 -1.97 0.98 10.47
N ARG A 72 -3.01 1.09 9.64
CA ARG A 72 -4.01 0.03 9.45
C ARG A 72 -3.42 -1.23 8.81
N ILE A 73 -2.56 -1.06 7.80
CA ILE A 73 -1.92 -2.17 7.09
C ILE A 73 -0.85 -2.85 7.93
N THR A 74 0.01 -2.07 8.59
CA THR A 74 1.16 -2.63 9.31
C THR A 74 0.80 -3.24 10.64
N GLY A 75 -0.26 -2.76 11.31
CA GLY A 75 -0.64 -3.22 12.64
C GLY A 75 0.48 -3.04 13.68
N VAL A 76 1.43 -2.13 13.44
CA VAL A 76 2.57 -1.88 14.35
C VAL A 76 2.12 -1.42 15.74
N ILE A 77 0.93 -0.82 15.82
CA ILE A 77 0.18 -0.49 17.02
C ILE A 77 -1.31 -0.78 16.77
N PRO A 78 -2.15 -0.91 17.81
CA PRO A 78 -3.60 -1.05 17.64
C PRO A 78 -4.19 0.10 16.81
N VAL A 79 -5.11 -0.22 15.91
CA VAL A 79 -5.69 0.76 14.96
C VAL A 79 -6.37 1.91 15.71
N ASP A 80 -7.14 1.62 16.76
CA ASP A 80 -7.85 2.64 17.53
C ASP A 80 -6.88 3.61 18.19
N LEU A 81 -5.78 3.09 18.74
CA LEU A 81 -4.70 3.91 19.30
C LEU A 81 -4.03 4.77 18.22
N ALA A 82 -3.77 4.21 17.03
CA ALA A 82 -3.22 4.98 15.92
C ALA A 82 -4.13 6.15 15.53
N VAL A 83 -5.43 5.87 15.34
CA VAL A 83 -6.43 6.89 14.98
C VAL A 83 -6.53 7.96 16.05
N GLU A 84 -6.57 7.58 17.33
CA GLU A 84 -6.60 8.51 18.46
C GLU A 84 -5.37 9.44 18.45
N GLN A 85 -4.16 8.88 18.34
CA GLN A 85 -2.92 9.67 18.36
C GLN A 85 -2.81 10.59 17.14
N MET A 86 -3.23 10.13 15.96
CA MET A 86 -3.28 10.95 14.76
C MET A 86 -4.22 12.14 14.93
N LYS A 87 -5.44 11.92 15.45
CA LYS A 87 -6.41 13.00 15.71
C LYS A 87 -5.89 14.00 16.75
N LYS A 88 -5.27 13.52 17.85
CA LYS A 88 -4.59 14.40 18.82
C LYS A 88 -3.51 15.28 18.18
N PHE A 89 -2.68 14.69 17.32
CA PHE A 89 -1.61 15.43 16.64
C PHE A 89 -2.15 16.46 15.62
N ILE A 90 -3.29 16.17 14.98
CA ILE A 90 -3.98 17.11 14.08
C ILE A 90 -4.42 18.36 14.85
N VAL A 91 -5.04 18.22 16.03
CA VAL A 91 -5.42 19.38 16.87
C VAL A 91 -4.19 20.19 17.25
N LYS A 92 -3.14 19.52 17.72
CA LYS A 92 -1.87 20.19 18.09
C LYS A 92 -1.26 20.98 16.93
N SER A 93 -1.30 20.42 15.71
CA SER A 93 -0.65 20.99 14.53
C SER A 93 -1.49 22.05 13.83
N TYR A 94 -2.82 21.88 13.82
CA TYR A 94 -3.73 22.65 12.98
C TYR A 94 -4.85 23.35 13.75
N GLY A 95 -4.96 23.18 15.07
CA GLY A 95 -6.00 23.83 15.87
C GLY A 95 -6.02 25.35 15.71
N LYS A 96 -4.85 25.98 15.52
CA LYS A 96 -4.73 27.42 15.24
C LYS A 96 -5.21 27.85 13.84
N LYS A 97 -5.42 26.91 12.92
CA LYS A 97 -5.88 27.17 11.54
C LYS A 97 -7.40 27.12 11.38
N GLY A 98 -8.13 26.87 12.47
CA GLY A 98 -9.57 26.77 12.48
C GLY A 98 -10.10 25.34 12.42
N GLU A 99 -11.32 25.18 12.88
CA GLU A 99 -11.99 23.90 13.05
C GLU A 99 -12.22 23.17 11.72
N ASP A 100 -12.52 23.91 10.64
CA ASP A 100 -12.67 23.33 9.29
C ASP A 100 -11.42 22.55 8.86
N VAL A 101 -10.21 23.09 9.07
CA VAL A 101 -8.97 22.41 8.70
C VAL A 101 -8.75 21.16 9.57
N VAL A 102 -9.11 21.22 10.85
CA VAL A 102 -9.03 20.08 11.77
C VAL A 102 -9.98 18.96 11.32
N ASN A 103 -11.25 19.30 11.05
CA ASN A 103 -12.27 18.34 10.63
C ASN A 103 -11.95 17.68 9.29
N LYS A 104 -11.41 18.44 8.33
CA LYS A 104 -10.91 17.86 7.06
C LYS A 104 -9.79 16.85 7.29
N ASN A 105 -8.86 17.14 8.20
CA ASN A 105 -7.80 16.17 8.52
C ASN A 105 -8.33 14.97 9.31
N TYR A 106 -9.35 15.12 10.15
CA TYR A 106 -10.02 13.97 10.79
C TYR A 106 -10.67 13.05 9.76
N ALA A 107 -11.42 13.61 8.81
CA ALA A 107 -11.98 12.85 7.70
C ALA A 107 -10.89 12.11 6.91
N ALA A 108 -9.73 12.75 6.69
CA ALA A 108 -8.59 12.10 6.05
C ALA A 108 -8.03 10.90 6.83
N VAL A 109 -8.02 10.95 8.17
CA VAL A 109 -7.66 9.80 9.01
C VAL A 109 -8.68 8.67 8.84
N ASP A 110 -9.96 9.00 8.85
CA ASP A 110 -11.03 8.01 8.80
C ASP A 110 -11.07 7.31 7.42
N ARG A 111 -10.96 8.09 6.33
CA ARG A 111 -10.92 7.59 4.95
C ARG A 111 -9.63 6.87 4.55
N GLY A 112 -8.59 6.92 5.40
CA GLY A 112 -7.37 6.12 5.20
C GLY A 112 -7.59 4.60 5.23
N GLY A 113 -8.78 4.13 5.66
CA GLY A 113 -9.18 2.72 5.59
C GLY A 113 -9.71 2.26 4.22
N GLU A 114 -9.89 3.16 3.25
CA GLU A 114 -10.48 2.86 1.94
C GLU A 114 -9.50 2.19 0.94
N TYR A 115 -8.34 1.75 1.40
CA TYR A 115 -7.40 1.03 0.56
C TYR A 115 -7.97 -0.32 0.11
N LYS A 116 -7.52 -0.78 -1.05
CA LYS A 116 -7.86 -2.08 -1.62
C LYS A 116 -6.61 -2.93 -1.73
N GLN A 117 -6.78 -4.24 -1.68
CA GLN A 117 -5.70 -5.18 -1.95
C GLN A 117 -5.72 -5.59 -3.42
N LEU A 118 -4.58 -5.53 -4.09
CA LEU A 118 -4.44 -5.96 -5.48
C LEU A 118 -4.21 -7.47 -5.53
N THR A 119 -5.17 -8.19 -6.12
CA THR A 119 -5.02 -9.61 -6.43
C THR A 119 -4.24 -9.76 -7.73
N LEU A 120 -2.99 -10.22 -7.63
CA LEU A 120 -2.18 -10.53 -8.80
C LEU A 120 -2.52 -11.95 -9.28
N THR A 121 -3.41 -12.07 -10.28
CA THR A 121 -3.72 -13.34 -10.92
C THR A 121 -2.50 -13.84 -11.69
N LEU A 122 -1.91 -14.95 -11.24
CA LEU A 122 -0.72 -15.59 -11.82
C LEU A 122 -0.98 -16.30 -13.16
N HIS A 123 -1.96 -15.86 -13.97
CA HIS A 123 -2.36 -16.57 -15.20
C HIS A 123 -1.27 -16.66 -16.29
N GLY A 124 -0.09 -16.07 -16.08
CA GLY A 124 1.08 -16.22 -16.96
C GLY A 124 2.43 -16.45 -16.26
N LEU A 125 2.48 -16.59 -14.93
CA LEU A 125 3.74 -16.72 -14.17
C LEU A 125 3.99 -18.12 -13.60
N THR A 126 2.94 -18.95 -13.50
CA THR A 126 3.01 -20.33 -12.98
C THR A 126 3.88 -21.25 -13.83
N CYS A 127 4.02 -21.03 -15.14
CA CYS A 127 4.63 -22.05 -16.00
C CYS A 127 6.18 -22.09 -15.98
N ARG A 128 6.88 -20.98 -15.68
CA ARG A 128 8.37 -20.97 -15.75
C ARG A 128 9.10 -21.01 -14.41
N MET A 129 8.49 -20.56 -13.31
CA MET A 129 9.19 -20.55 -12.01
C MET A 129 9.06 -21.86 -11.23
N MET A 130 7.91 -22.53 -11.32
CA MET A 130 7.77 -23.87 -10.71
C MET A 130 8.65 -24.92 -11.41
N GLN A 131 8.96 -24.77 -12.71
CA GLN A 131 9.91 -25.66 -13.39
C GLN A 131 11.34 -25.47 -12.89
N LYS A 132 11.79 -24.23 -12.64
CA LYS A 132 13.14 -23.97 -12.12
C LYS A 132 13.36 -24.42 -10.66
N LEU A 133 12.34 -24.30 -9.81
CA LEU A 133 12.43 -24.77 -8.41
C LEU A 133 12.39 -26.30 -8.30
N LYS A 134 11.68 -26.99 -9.21
CA LYS A 134 11.71 -28.47 -9.25
C LYS A 134 13.05 -29.00 -9.76
N THR A 135 13.66 -28.38 -10.78
CA THR A 135 14.94 -28.89 -11.33
C THR A 135 16.14 -28.67 -10.41
N THR A 136 16.16 -27.64 -9.58
CA THR A 136 17.25 -27.44 -8.60
C THR A 136 17.15 -28.38 -7.40
N THR A 137 15.94 -28.77 -7.00
CA THR A 137 15.75 -29.67 -5.84
C THR A 137 15.96 -31.14 -6.19
N LEU A 138 15.77 -31.53 -7.47
CA LEU A 138 15.98 -32.91 -7.94
C LEU A 138 17.47 -33.28 -8.13
N HIS A 139 18.41 -32.32 -8.15
CA HIS A 139 19.82 -32.61 -8.37
C HIS A 139 20.67 -32.72 -7.09
N SER A 140 20.10 -32.46 -5.91
CA SER A 140 20.80 -32.61 -4.61
C SER A 140 20.35 -33.83 -3.80
N SER A 141 19.60 -34.76 -4.41
CA SER A 141 19.16 -36.01 -3.74
C SER A 141 19.59 -37.27 -4.49
N MET A 142 20.56 -37.15 -5.40
CA MET A 142 21.28 -38.29 -5.99
C MET A 142 22.78 -37.98 -6.00
N LYS A 143 23.39 -38.03 -4.82
CA LYS A 143 24.79 -38.39 -4.56
C LYS A 143 24.97 -38.58 -3.07
#